data_AF-A0A4Y8SIL7-F1
#
_entry.id   AF-A0A4Y8SIL7-F1
#
_cell.length_a   1.000
_cell.length_b   1.000
_cell.length_c   1.000
_cell.angle_alpha   90.00
_cell.angle_beta   90.00
_cell.angle_gamma   90.00
#
_symmetry.space_group_name_H-M   'P 1'
#
loop_
_entity.id
_entity.type
_entity.pdbx_description
1 polymer ?
#
loop_
_entity_poly.entity_id
_entity_poly.type
_entity_poly.pdbx_seq_one_letter_code
_entity_poly.pdbx_strand_id
1 'polypeptide(L)'
;MENIKLTLNVKADSLRTVKEYAKRRHTSLSKIVQKLFDEIVEQEESEDAFLNRLKQEPVAPEIAALRGILKGKVPDDVNLWDYKYEYLKEKHGL
;
A
#
# COMPACT_ATOMS: atom_id res chain seq x y z
N MET A 1 5.91 -9.99 -24.56
CA MET A 1 5.02 -10.00 -23.38
C MET A 1 4.73 -11.44 -23.04
N GLU A 2 5.10 -11.84 -21.83
CA GLU A 2 4.80 -13.17 -21.31
C GLU A 2 3.33 -13.22 -20.88
N ASN A 3 2.60 -14.25 -21.33
CA ASN A 3 1.18 -14.38 -21.05
C ASN A 3 0.96 -15.54 -20.07
N ILE A 4 0.50 -15.21 -18.86
CA ILE A 4 0.21 -16.19 -17.81
C ILE A 4 -1.29 -16.43 -17.73
N LYS A 5 -1.71 -17.70 -17.68
CA LYS A 5 -3.12 -18.07 -17.47
C LYS A 5 -3.38 -18.24 -15.98
N LEU A 6 -4.35 -17.49 -15.46
CA LEU A 6 -4.77 -17.55 -14.07
C LEU A 6 -6.12 -18.26 -13.96
N THR A 7 -6.23 -19.19 -13.00
CA THR A 7 -7.51 -19.81 -12.63
C THR A 7 -7.92 -19.27 -11.26
N LEU A 8 -9.15 -18.76 -11.15
CA LEU A 8 -9.66 -18.11 -9.96
C LEU A 8 -10.87 -18.85 -9.40
N ASN A 9 -10.90 -19.01 -8.08
CA ASN A 9 -12.10 -19.44 -7.37
C ASN A 9 -12.95 -18.21 -7.04
N VAL A 10 -14.17 -18.16 -7.57
CA VAL A 10 -15.10 -17.03 -7.38
C VAL A 10 -16.49 -17.54 -7.00
N LYS A 11 -17.25 -16.71 -6.28
CA LYS A 11 -18.64 -17.03 -5.91
C LYS A 11 -19.49 -17.15 -7.17
N ALA A 12 -20.09 -18.32 -7.39
CA ALA A 12 -20.88 -18.62 -8.59
C ALA A 12 -21.98 -17.59 -8.86
N ASP A 13 -22.66 -17.12 -7.81
CA ASP A 13 -23.77 -16.17 -7.91
C ASP A 13 -23.37 -14.84 -8.55
N SER A 14 -22.15 -14.38 -8.25
CA SER A 14 -21.62 -13.14 -8.82
C SER A 14 -21.22 -13.26 -10.29
N LEU A 15 -20.88 -14.47 -10.75
CA LEU A 15 -20.30 -14.68 -12.08
C LEU A 15 -21.26 -14.29 -13.20
N ARG A 16 -22.56 -14.54 -13.02
CA ARG A 16 -23.58 -14.20 -14.01
C ARG A 16 -23.66 -12.69 -14.22
N THR A 17 -23.81 -11.94 -13.13
CA THR A 17 -23.93 -10.48 -13.18
C THR A 17 -22.68 -9.82 -13.74
N VAL A 18 -21.49 -10.32 -13.38
CA VAL A 18 -20.22 -9.76 -13.88
C VAL A 18 -20.04 -10.07 -15.37
N LYS A 19 -20.45 -11.25 -15.86
CA LYS A 19 -20.46 -11.56 -17.30
C LYS A 19 -21.39 -10.63 -18.08
N GLU A 20 -22.59 -10.38 -17.58
CA GLU A 20 -23.52 -9.44 -18.21
C GLU A 20 -23.01 -8.00 -18.20
N TYR A 21 -22.35 -7.59 -17.11
CA TYR A 21 -21.65 -6.31 -17.02
C TYR A 21 -20.56 -6.18 -18.09
N ALA A 22 -19.69 -7.17 -18.20
CA ALA A 22 -18.59 -7.18 -19.18
C ALA A 22 -19.13 -7.09 -20.62
N LYS A 23 -20.20 -7.84 -20.93
CA LYS A 23 -20.88 -7.82 -22.23
C LYS A 23 -21.43 -6.42 -22.57
N ARG A 24 -22.13 -5.78 -21.62
CA ARG A 24 -22.69 -4.41 -21.81
C ARG A 24 -21.60 -3.36 -22.04
N ARG A 25 -20.43 -3.56 -21.46
CA ARG A 25 -19.26 -2.65 -21.58
C ARG A 25 -18.32 -3.04 -22.73
N HIS A 26 -18.69 -4.01 -23.57
CA HIS A 26 -17.85 -4.53 -24.66
C HIS A 26 -16.42 -4.89 -24.22
N THR A 27 -16.28 -5.48 -23.04
CA THR A 27 -14.99 -5.87 -22.46
C THR A 27 -14.98 -7.35 -22.05
N SER A 28 -13.80 -7.89 -21.79
CA SER A 28 -13.63 -9.24 -21.25
C SER A 28 -13.38 -9.21 -19.74
N LEU A 29 -13.72 -10.30 -19.06
CA LEU A 29 -13.39 -10.48 -17.65
C LEU A 29 -11.88 -10.40 -17.40
N SER A 30 -11.08 -10.97 -18.31
CA SER A 30 -9.62 -10.89 -18.23
C SER A 30 -9.11 -9.45 -18.26
N LYS A 31 -9.70 -8.57 -19.09
CA LYS A 31 -9.33 -7.15 -19.13
C LYS A 31 -9.74 -6.41 -17.86
N ILE A 32 -10.89 -6.76 -17.27
CA ILE A 32 -11.33 -6.19 -16.01
C ILE A 32 -10.35 -6.56 -14.89
N VAL A 33 -9.96 -7.84 -14.81
CA VAL A 33 -8.99 -8.31 -13.82
C VAL A 33 -7.61 -7.71 -14.06
N GLN A 34 -7.16 -7.60 -15.30
CA GLN A 34 -5.87 -6.96 -15.62
C GLN A 34 -5.82 -5.52 -15.12
N LYS A 35 -6.90 -4.73 -15.33
CA LYS A 35 -6.96 -3.36 -14.81
C LYS A 35 -6.82 -3.29 -13.30
N LEU A 36 -7.43 -4.23 -12.58
CA LEU A 36 -7.26 -4.31 -11.13
C LEU A 36 -5.80 -4.58 -10.75
N PHE A 37 -5.12 -5.46 -11.48
CA PHE A 37 -3.69 -5.71 -11.24
C PHE A 37 -2.83 -4.49 -11.55
N ASP A 38 -3.11 -3.81 -12.66
CA ASP A 38 -2.40 -2.58 -13.04
C ASP A 38 -2.58 -1.50 -11.97
N GLU A 39 -3.79 -1.31 -11.45
CA GLU A 39 -4.09 -0.37 -10.35
C GLU A 39 -3.34 -0.71 -9.06
N ILE A 40 -3.20 -2.00 -8.72
CA ILE A 40 -2.44 -2.44 -7.54
C ILE A 40 -0.94 -2.12 -7.71
N VAL A 41 -0.39 -2.41 -8.89
CA VAL A 41 1.04 -2.13 -9.18
C VAL A 41 1.30 -0.63 -9.14
N GLU A 42 0.45 0.18 -9.79
CA GLU A 42 0.58 1.64 -9.75
C GLU A 42 0.50 2.18 -8.32
N GLN A 43 -0.36 1.62 -7.47
CA GLN A 43 -0.45 2.00 -6.06
C GLN A 43 0.83 1.67 -5.29
N GLU A 44 1.37 0.45 -5.38
CA GLU A 44 2.62 0.10 -4.71
C GLU A 44 3.80 0.96 -5.21
N GLU A 45 3.94 1.15 -6.52
CA GLU A 45 5.01 1.99 -7.07
C GLU A 45 4.89 3.44 -6.60
N SER A 46 3.67 3.95 -6.45
CA SER A 46 3.42 5.31 -5.96
C SER A 46 3.71 5.45 -4.46
N GLU A 47 3.36 4.46 -3.63
CA GLU A 47 3.69 4.43 -2.20
C GLU A 47 5.20 4.33 -2.00
N ASP A 48 5.88 3.49 -2.75
CA ASP A 48 7.34 3.37 -2.71
C ASP A 48 8.01 4.67 -3.16
N ALA A 49 7.50 5.32 -4.21
CA ALA A 49 8.02 6.63 -4.64
C ALA A 49 7.80 7.71 -3.56
N PHE A 50 6.66 7.70 -2.87
CA PHE A 50 6.37 8.63 -1.78
C PHE A 50 7.25 8.35 -0.54
N LEU A 51 7.39 7.09 -0.13
CA LEU A 51 8.27 6.69 0.97
C LEU A 51 9.74 6.98 0.67
N ASN A 52 10.17 6.78 -0.57
CA ASN A 52 11.53 7.10 -1.00
C ASN A 52 11.79 8.62 -1.00
N ARG A 53 10.80 9.43 -1.39
CA ARG A 53 10.88 10.90 -1.23
C ARG A 53 10.97 11.30 0.24
N LEU A 54 10.12 10.76 1.10
CA LEU A 54 10.15 11.03 2.54
C LEU A 54 11.47 10.61 3.23
N LYS A 55 12.13 9.55 2.74
CA LYS A 55 13.47 9.14 3.23
C LYS A 55 14.57 10.09 2.79
N GLN A 56 14.41 10.75 1.64
CA GLN A 56 15.39 11.69 1.08
C GLN A 56 15.17 13.12 1.55
N GLU A 57 13.97 13.47 1.99
CA GLU A 57 13.68 14.78 2.56
C GLU A 57 14.38 14.93 3.93
N PRO A 58 15.19 15.98 4.11
CA PRO A 58 15.81 16.25 5.40
C PRO A 58 14.72 16.54 6.44
N VAL A 59 14.83 15.88 7.60
CA VAL A 59 13.91 16.09 8.72
C VAL A 59 13.85 17.58 9.03
N ALA A 60 12.63 18.15 9.00
CA ALA A 60 12.41 19.57 9.24
C ALA A 60 13.15 20.04 10.51
N PRO A 61 13.78 21.23 10.50
CA PRO A 61 14.63 21.70 11.60
C PRO A 61 13.90 21.75 12.95
N GLU A 62 12.58 21.97 12.93
CA GLU A 62 11.70 21.95 14.11
C GLU A 62 11.61 20.54 14.74
N ILE A 63 11.53 19.48 13.92
CA ILE A 63 11.50 18.09 14.39
C ILE A 63 12.90 17.63 14.82
N ALA A 64 13.95 18.09 14.12
CA ALA A 64 15.33 17.85 14.52
C ALA A 64 15.65 18.49 15.89
N ALA A 65 15.09 19.67 16.17
CA ALA A 65 15.21 20.33 17.47
C ALA A 65 14.53 19.52 18.61
N LEU A 66 13.39 18.87 18.33
CA LEU A 66 12.73 17.96 19.28
C LEU A 66 13.58 16.72 19.60
N ARG A 67 14.34 16.18 18.63
CA ARG A 67 15.34 15.12 18.88
C ARG A 67 16.47 15.59 19.80
N GLY A 68 16.85 16.87 19.74
CA GLY A 68 17.83 17.47 20.64
C GLY A 68 17.34 17.57 22.09
N ILE A 69 16.04 17.77 22.29
CA ILE A 69 15.40 17.85 23.62
C ILE A 69 15.24 16.45 24.25
N LEU A 70 15.14 15.39 23.44
CA LEU A 70 15.15 13.98 23.88
C LEU A 70 16.56 13.41 24.13
N LYS A 71 17.61 14.24 24.24
CA LYS A 71 18.92 13.82 24.78
C LYS A 71 18.91 13.55 26.29
N GLY A 72 17.75 13.42 26.91
CA GLY A 72 17.58 12.84 28.23
C GLY A 72 17.21 11.37 28.08
N LYS A 73 18.21 10.47 28.19
CA LYS A 73 18.11 9.01 28.36
C LYS A 73 16.83 8.38 27.77
N VAL A 74 16.88 7.98 26.50
CA VAL A 74 16.11 6.82 26.08
C VAL A 74 16.75 5.62 26.81
N PRO A 75 16.03 4.87 27.64
CA PRO A 75 16.55 3.62 28.21
C PRO A 75 17.01 2.73 27.06
N ASP A 76 18.17 2.09 27.16
CA ASP A 76 18.74 1.23 26.10
C ASP A 76 17.80 0.06 25.69
N ASP A 77 16.79 -0.17 26.52
CA ASP A 77 15.73 -1.15 26.45
C ASP A 77 14.51 -0.71 25.61
N VAL A 78 14.50 0.52 25.07
CA VAL A 78 13.40 1.03 24.23
C VAL A 78 13.81 1.17 22.77
N ASN A 79 13.37 0.23 21.94
CA ASN A 79 13.52 0.31 20.50
C ASN A 79 12.48 1.27 19.90
N LEU A 80 12.93 2.47 19.52
CA LEU A 80 12.10 3.52 18.90
C LEU A 80 11.36 3.07 17.63
N TRP A 81 11.86 2.04 16.93
CA TRP A 81 11.22 1.53 15.73
C TRP A 81 9.95 0.74 16.04
N ASP A 82 9.92 0.02 17.15
CA ASP A 82 8.75 -0.78 17.57
C ASP A 82 7.60 0.15 17.98
N TYR A 83 7.89 1.22 18.72
CA TYR A 83 6.90 2.24 19.09
C TYR A 83 6.37 3.02 17.88
N LYS A 84 7.22 3.31 16.90
CA LYS A 84 6.80 3.96 15.65
C LYS A 84 5.85 3.05 14.87
N TYR A 85 6.13 1.75 14.85
CA TYR A 85 5.27 0.76 14.21
C TYR A 85 3.91 0.65 14.91
N GLU A 86 3.88 0.55 16.24
CA GLU A 86 2.62 0.51 17.01
C GLU A 86 1.77 1.77 16.83
N TYR A 87 2.38 2.95 16.86
CA TYR A 87 1.66 4.21 16.64
C TYR A 87 1.04 4.30 15.24
N LEU A 88 1.77 3.87 14.21
CA LEU A 88 1.26 3.86 12.84
C LEU A 88 0.16 2.81 12.67
N LYS A 89 0.27 1.67 13.35
CA LYS A 89 -0.74 0.62 13.38
C LYS A 89 -2.06 1.10 14.00
N GLU A 90 -1.99 1.74 15.16
CA GLU A 90 -3.17 2.25 15.87
C GLU A 90 -3.86 3.39 15.10
N LYS A 91 -3.08 4.28 14.49
CA LYS A 91 -3.61 5.46 13.78
C LYS A 91 -4.18 5.15 12.40
N HIS A 92 -3.63 4.16 11.72
CA HIS A 92 -4.00 3.83 10.33
C HIS A 92 -4.70 2.47 10.19
N GLY A 93 -4.92 1.74 11.29
CA GLY A 93 -5.72 0.52 11.31
C GLY A 93 -5.11 -0.65 10.54
N LEU A 94 -3.79 -0.79 10.57
CA LEU A 94 -3.04 -1.91 9.97
C LEU A 94 -3.06 -3.16 10.87
#